data_AF-A0A7V2KU63-F1
#
_entry.id   AF-A0A7V2KU63-F1
#
_cell.length_a   1.000
_cell.length_b   1.000
_cell.length_c   1.000
_cell.angle_alpha   90.00
_cell.angle_beta   90.00
_cell.angle_gamma   90.00
#
_symmetry.space_group_name_H-M   'P 1'
#
loop_
_entity.id
_entity.type
_entity.pdbx_description
1 polymer ?
#
loop_
_entity_poly.entity_id
_entity_poly.type
_entity_poly.pdbx_seq_one_letter_code
_entity_poly.pdbx_strand_id
1 'polypeptide(L)'
;MQSVIDIIRLDSEDELGGLMHHTLKLYSRHRESALRFYMFWARWTKIPLIGRLVRWVANTWGSNLEGAYVLTTDEAGEIVDACERLAVGPCSCRKLYHNCDNPIDVEIMLSLNGNVFVEERPDDYREISKEEAKEILRECHQRGLIHSIVKCREDFYAICNCCTCCCVPLRLHNQYGIGSALTRRDDIVQVFREHQQVV
;
A
#
# COMPACT_ATOMS: atom_id res chain seq x y z
N MET A 1 16.35 5.69 -37.55
CA MET A 1 15.26 4.70 -37.37
C MET A 1 15.19 4.24 -35.92
N GLN A 2 16.32 3.88 -35.29
CA GLN A 2 16.42 3.64 -33.84
C GLN A 2 15.91 4.84 -33.00
N SER A 3 16.32 6.06 -33.36
CA SER A 3 15.91 7.30 -32.67
C SER A 3 14.42 7.63 -32.72
N VAL A 4 13.67 7.16 -33.72
CA VAL A 4 12.22 7.42 -33.82
C VAL A 4 11.44 6.38 -33.02
N ILE A 5 11.96 5.15 -32.93
CA ILE A 5 11.38 4.08 -32.10
C ILE A 5 11.58 4.40 -30.61
N ASP A 6 12.74 4.95 -30.23
CA ASP A 6 13.02 5.36 -28.84
C ASP A 6 12.15 6.55 -28.41
N ILE A 7 11.89 7.53 -29.31
CA ILE A 7 10.99 8.66 -29.03
C ILE A 7 9.53 8.20 -28.90
N ILE A 8 9.06 7.32 -29.79
CA ILE A 8 7.69 6.77 -29.71
C ILE A 8 7.52 5.93 -28.43
N ARG A 9 8.58 5.23 -27.98
CA ARG A 9 8.55 4.46 -26.73
C ARG A 9 8.50 5.38 -25.51
N LEU A 10 9.31 6.43 -25.47
CA LEU A 10 9.28 7.45 -24.41
C LEU A 10 7.94 8.19 -24.36
N ASP A 11 7.40 8.63 -25.50
CA ASP A 11 6.07 9.28 -25.56
C ASP A 11 4.96 8.33 -25.10
N SER A 12 5.04 7.04 -25.42
CA SER A 12 4.08 6.04 -24.94
C SER A 12 4.21 5.73 -23.45
N GLU A 13 5.43 5.73 -22.90
CA GLU A 13 5.71 5.54 -21.47
C GLU A 13 5.30 6.79 -20.67
N ASP A 14 5.43 8.00 -21.23
CA ASP A 14 4.97 9.27 -20.63
C ASP A 14 3.44 9.45 -20.70
N GLU A 15 2.76 9.04 -21.79
CA GLU A 15 1.29 9.05 -21.86
C GLU A 15 0.66 7.98 -20.95
N LEU A 16 1.24 6.77 -20.89
CA LEU A 16 0.83 5.73 -19.93
C LEU A 16 1.16 6.15 -18.49
N GLY A 17 2.32 6.76 -18.26
CA GLY A 17 2.73 7.33 -16.98
C GLY A 17 1.80 8.46 -16.52
N GLY A 18 1.40 9.34 -17.43
CA GLY A 18 0.44 10.42 -17.18
C GLY A 18 -0.97 9.92 -16.87
N LEU A 19 -1.49 8.97 -17.66
CA LEU A 19 -2.80 8.34 -17.40
C LEU A 19 -2.78 7.53 -16.08
N MET A 20 -1.68 6.83 -15.79
CA MET A 20 -1.48 6.11 -14.53
C MET A 20 -1.46 7.06 -13.33
N HIS A 21 -0.74 8.18 -13.45
CA HIS A 21 -0.66 9.20 -12.41
C HIS A 21 -2.04 9.81 -12.11
N HIS A 22 -2.86 10.10 -13.13
CA HIS A 22 -4.23 10.59 -12.93
C HIS A 22 -5.15 9.60 -12.19
N THR A 23 -5.07 8.30 -12.51
CA THR A 23 -5.89 7.30 -11.81
C THR A 23 -5.45 7.11 -10.34
N LEU A 24 -4.15 7.16 -10.06
CA LEU A 24 -3.59 7.13 -8.70
C LEU A 24 -3.98 8.38 -7.89
N LYS A 25 -4.01 9.57 -8.52
CA LYS A 25 -4.49 10.80 -7.89
C LYS A 25 -5.95 10.70 -7.47
N LEU A 26 -6.80 10.20 -8.37
CA LEU A 26 -8.21 9.97 -8.08
C LEU A 26 -8.38 8.96 -6.93
N TYR A 27 -7.61 7.87 -6.96
CA TYR A 27 -7.59 6.88 -5.88
C TYR A 27 -7.14 7.49 -4.55
N SER A 28 -6.07 8.29 -4.52
CA SER A 28 -5.59 8.98 -3.32
C SER A 28 -6.65 9.92 -2.73
N ARG A 29 -7.31 10.71 -3.59
CA ARG A 29 -8.37 11.64 -3.18
C ARG A 29 -9.61 10.94 -2.64
N HIS A 30 -9.93 9.77 -3.18
CA HIS A 30 -11.08 8.96 -2.77
C HIS A 30 -10.72 7.69 -2.02
N ARG A 31 -9.54 7.65 -1.39
CA ARG A 31 -8.98 6.46 -0.70
C ARG A 31 -9.96 5.90 0.33
N GLU A 32 -10.53 6.77 1.16
CA GLU A 32 -11.52 6.39 2.18
C GLU A 32 -12.80 5.80 1.55
N SER A 33 -13.29 6.38 0.46
CA SER A 33 -14.45 5.86 -0.27
C SER A 33 -14.16 4.50 -0.91
N ALA A 34 -12.96 4.31 -1.48
CA ALA A 34 -12.52 3.03 -2.03
C ALA A 34 -12.43 1.95 -0.95
N LEU A 35 -11.89 2.27 0.22
CA LEU A 35 -11.85 1.35 1.38
C LEU A 35 -13.26 0.95 1.85
N ARG A 36 -14.21 1.89 1.91
CA ARG A 36 -15.62 1.57 2.22
C ARG A 36 -16.23 0.68 1.15
N PHE A 37 -15.96 0.96 -0.13
CA PHE A 37 -16.42 0.19 -1.26
C PHE A 37 -15.93 -1.27 -1.19
N TYR A 38 -14.63 -1.50 -0.99
CA TYR A 38 -14.07 -2.85 -0.84
C TYR A 38 -14.74 -3.61 0.31
N MET A 39 -14.91 -2.98 1.47
CA MET A 39 -15.55 -3.63 2.62
C MET A 39 -17.03 -3.90 2.40
N PHE A 40 -17.74 -3.03 1.67
CA PHE A 40 -19.14 -3.24 1.30
C PHE A 40 -19.29 -4.47 0.39
N TRP A 41 -18.49 -4.55 -0.68
CA TRP A 41 -18.54 -5.67 -1.61
C TRP A 41 -18.02 -6.97 -1.02
N ALA A 42 -17.05 -6.93 -0.11
CA ALA A 42 -16.57 -8.12 0.59
C ALA A 42 -17.69 -8.88 1.31
N ARG A 43 -18.76 -8.20 1.76
CA ARG A 43 -19.94 -8.84 2.39
C ARG A 43 -20.62 -9.85 1.47
N TRP A 44 -20.52 -9.69 0.16
CA TRP A 44 -21.11 -10.61 -0.82
C TRP A 44 -20.42 -11.97 -0.83
N THR A 45 -19.18 -12.07 -0.32
CA THR A 45 -18.50 -13.36 -0.10
C THR A 45 -19.25 -14.26 0.89
N LYS A 46 -20.12 -13.69 1.73
CA LYS A 46 -20.91 -14.44 2.72
C LYS A 46 -22.27 -14.91 2.20
N ILE A 47 -22.65 -14.56 0.97
CA ILE A 47 -23.92 -14.99 0.37
C ILE A 47 -23.77 -16.46 -0.10
N PRO A 48 -24.70 -17.37 0.27
CA PRO A 48 -24.70 -18.75 -0.23
C PRO A 48 -24.66 -18.79 -1.76
N LEU A 49 -23.90 -19.74 -2.32
CA LEU A 49 -23.68 -19.96 -3.77
C LEU A 49 -22.85 -18.88 -4.49
N ILE A 50 -23.16 -17.59 -4.31
CA ILE A 50 -22.45 -16.47 -4.97
C ILE A 50 -21.08 -16.22 -4.33
N GLY A 51 -20.94 -16.43 -3.02
CA GLY A 51 -19.76 -16.06 -2.28
C GLY A 51 -18.46 -16.76 -2.73
N ARG A 52 -18.57 -17.99 -3.29
CA ARG A 52 -17.42 -18.71 -3.86
C ARG A 52 -16.91 -18.01 -5.12
N LEU A 53 -17.81 -17.57 -6.00
CA LEU A 53 -17.46 -16.82 -7.19
C LEU A 53 -16.82 -15.47 -6.83
N VAL A 54 -17.42 -14.73 -5.88
CA VAL A 54 -16.88 -13.44 -5.44
C VAL A 54 -15.47 -13.59 -4.85
N ARG A 55 -15.23 -14.61 -4.00
CA ARG A 55 -13.88 -14.90 -3.50
C ARG A 55 -12.91 -15.23 -4.62
N TRP A 56 -13.33 -16.05 -5.59
CA TRP A 56 -12.46 -16.42 -6.71
C TRP A 56 -12.08 -15.19 -7.55
N VAL A 57 -13.05 -14.32 -7.90
CA VAL A 57 -12.78 -13.07 -8.62
C VAL A 57 -11.86 -12.17 -7.80
N ALA A 58 -12.16 -11.93 -6.52
CA ALA A 58 -11.35 -11.06 -5.67
C ALA A 58 -9.90 -11.55 -5.55
N ASN A 59 -9.70 -12.87 -5.37
CA ASN A 59 -8.35 -13.43 -5.24
C ASN A 59 -7.57 -13.45 -6.57
N THR A 60 -8.24 -13.49 -7.72
CA THR A 60 -7.59 -13.57 -9.03
C THR A 60 -7.26 -12.18 -9.61
N TRP A 61 -8.15 -11.22 -9.38
CA TRP A 61 -8.05 -9.89 -10.02
C TRP A 61 -7.52 -8.82 -9.08
N GLY A 62 -7.76 -8.95 -7.76
CA GLY A 62 -7.34 -7.94 -6.78
C GLY A 62 -5.82 -7.80 -6.68
N SER A 63 -5.08 -8.90 -6.80
CA SER A 63 -3.61 -8.92 -6.68
C SER A 63 -2.86 -8.16 -7.78
N ASN A 64 -3.51 -7.90 -8.92
CA ASN A 64 -2.88 -7.20 -10.05
C ASN A 64 -2.96 -5.67 -9.91
N LEU A 65 -3.78 -5.16 -8.99
CA LEU A 65 -4.01 -3.73 -8.80
C LEU A 65 -3.48 -3.24 -7.45
N GLU A 66 -3.66 -4.01 -6.39
CA GLU A 66 -3.20 -3.65 -5.05
C GLU A 66 -2.55 -4.86 -4.40
N GLY A 67 -1.40 -4.65 -3.77
CA GLY A 67 -0.67 -5.70 -3.07
C GLY A 67 -0.24 -5.23 -1.69
N ALA A 68 -0.31 -6.13 -0.71
CA ALA A 68 0.27 -5.91 0.60
C ALA A 68 1.05 -7.16 1.02
N TYR A 69 2.27 -6.96 1.48
CA TYR A 69 3.16 -8.04 1.89
C TYR A 69 3.58 -7.83 3.34
N VAL A 70 3.32 -8.83 4.18
CA VAL A 70 3.70 -8.82 5.60
C VAL A 70 5.22 -8.81 5.74
N LEU A 71 5.70 -7.97 6.64
CA LEU A 71 7.11 -7.82 6.96
C LEU A 71 7.38 -8.19 8.43
N THR A 72 8.55 -8.75 8.68
CA THR A 72 9.19 -8.67 9.98
C THR A 72 9.64 -7.24 10.29
N THR A 73 9.92 -6.94 11.55
CA THR A 73 10.43 -5.61 11.94
C THR A 73 11.79 -5.32 11.31
N ASP A 74 12.64 -6.34 11.16
CA ASP A 74 13.96 -6.21 10.54
C ASP A 74 13.83 -5.88 9.05
N GLU A 75 12.98 -6.60 8.31
CA GLU A 75 12.72 -6.33 6.89
C GLU A 75 12.13 -4.93 6.67
N ALA A 76 11.22 -4.49 7.55
CA ALA A 76 10.70 -3.12 7.49
C ALA A 76 11.82 -2.09 7.72
N GLY A 77 12.76 -2.37 8.64
CA GLY A 77 13.96 -1.56 8.85
C GLY A 77 14.88 -1.51 7.62
N GLU A 78 15.08 -2.64 6.94
CA GLU A 78 15.88 -2.70 5.71
C GLU A 78 15.27 -1.90 4.56
N ILE A 79 13.93 -1.89 4.45
CA ILE A 79 13.21 -1.08 3.45
C ILE A 79 13.37 0.41 3.77
N VAL A 80 13.23 0.79 5.04
CA VAL A 80 13.48 2.17 5.51
C VAL A 80 14.92 2.61 5.17
N ASP A 81 15.90 1.73 5.36
CA ASP A 81 17.30 2.03 5.05
C ASP A 81 17.57 2.21 3.56
N ALA A 82 16.82 1.52 2.70
CA ALA A 82 16.94 1.62 1.25
C ALA A 82 16.30 2.89 0.68
N CYS A 83 15.38 3.55 1.39
CA CYS A 83 14.76 4.79 0.93
C CYS A 83 15.66 6.02 1.15
N GLU A 84 15.58 7.00 0.25
CA GLU A 84 16.28 8.28 0.41
C GLU A 84 15.53 9.25 1.32
N ARG A 85 14.22 9.40 1.06
CA ARG A 85 13.34 10.32 1.80
C ARG A 85 12.08 9.61 2.24
N LEU A 86 11.62 9.94 3.44
CA LEU A 86 10.52 9.29 4.13
C LEU A 86 9.59 10.34 4.74
N ALA A 87 8.29 10.07 4.72
CA ALA A 87 7.34 10.87 5.49
C ALA A 87 6.45 9.96 6.33
N VAL A 88 5.93 10.48 7.43
CA VAL A 88 4.87 9.83 8.20
C VAL A 88 3.56 10.56 7.99
N GLY A 89 2.47 9.82 7.96
CA GLY A 89 1.12 10.36 7.95
C GLY A 89 0.08 9.40 8.53
N PRO A 90 -1.20 9.75 8.40
CA PRO A 90 -2.27 9.04 9.05
C PRO A 90 -2.61 7.72 8.34
N CYS A 91 -2.75 6.65 9.12
CA CYS A 91 -3.28 5.39 8.63
C CYS A 91 -4.75 5.55 8.20
N SER A 92 -5.01 5.48 6.88
CA SER A 92 -6.37 5.68 6.34
C SER A 92 -7.41 4.74 6.89
N CYS A 93 -7.07 3.46 7.07
CA CYS A 93 -8.02 2.50 7.65
C CYS A 93 -8.40 2.88 9.09
N ARG A 94 -7.44 3.35 9.88
CA ARG A 94 -7.67 3.71 11.29
C ARG A 94 -8.44 5.02 11.41
N LYS A 95 -8.08 6.03 10.61
CA LYS A 95 -8.80 7.32 10.45
C LYS A 95 -10.22 7.14 9.90
N LEU A 96 -10.50 6.05 9.19
CA LEU A 96 -11.82 5.80 8.62
C LEU A 96 -12.77 5.09 9.59
N TYR A 97 -12.26 4.07 10.29
CA TYR A 97 -13.08 3.14 11.07
C TYR A 97 -13.02 3.37 12.58
N HIS A 98 -11.91 3.88 13.13
CA HIS A 98 -11.75 4.18 14.54
C HIS A 98 -12.21 3.08 15.53
N ASN A 99 -11.97 1.81 15.20
CA ASN A 99 -12.35 0.67 16.06
C ASN A 99 -11.34 0.37 17.18
N CYS A 100 -10.33 1.23 17.41
CA CYS A 100 -9.31 1.06 18.45
C CYS A 100 -8.61 2.39 18.78
N ASP A 101 -7.84 2.39 19.86
CA ASP A 101 -7.04 3.54 20.33
C ASP A 101 -5.56 3.49 19.90
N ASN A 102 -5.20 2.67 18.91
CA ASN A 102 -3.84 2.68 18.37
C ASN A 102 -3.51 4.03 17.71
N PRO A 103 -2.23 4.47 17.69
CA PRO A 103 -1.83 5.76 17.12
C PRO A 103 -2.20 5.84 15.65
N ILE A 104 -2.67 6.99 15.15
CA ILE A 104 -3.09 7.15 13.75
C ILE A 104 -1.90 7.46 12.84
N ASP A 105 -0.99 8.33 13.27
CA ASP A 105 0.12 8.86 12.47
C ASP A 105 1.33 7.92 12.47
N VAL A 106 1.13 6.76 11.83
CA VAL A 106 2.11 5.67 11.76
C VAL A 106 2.15 5.00 10.38
N GLU A 107 1.62 5.63 9.33
CA GLU A 107 1.84 5.19 7.96
C GLU A 107 3.13 5.83 7.44
N ILE A 108 4.13 5.04 7.07
CA ILE A 108 5.43 5.53 6.61
C ILE A 108 5.44 5.49 5.08
N MET A 109 5.45 6.66 4.46
CA MET A 109 5.50 6.83 3.02
C MET A 109 6.93 6.67 2.51
N LEU A 110 7.09 5.86 1.46
CA LEU A 110 8.37 5.56 0.83
C LEU A 110 8.59 6.46 -0.39
N SER A 111 9.86 6.72 -0.72
CA SER A 111 10.29 7.37 -1.96
C SER A 111 9.49 8.65 -2.29
N LEU A 112 9.61 9.69 -1.45
CA LEU A 112 8.76 10.90 -1.52
C LEU A 112 8.78 11.63 -2.87
N ASN A 113 9.85 11.52 -3.66
CA ASN A 113 9.90 12.10 -4.99
C ASN A 113 8.99 11.27 -5.92
N GLY A 114 7.84 11.81 -6.32
CA GLY A 114 6.86 11.09 -7.16
C GLY A 114 5.82 10.29 -6.37
N ASN A 115 5.80 10.37 -5.03
CA ASN A 115 4.78 9.71 -4.23
C ASN A 115 3.44 10.47 -4.33
N VAL A 116 2.59 10.04 -5.25
CA VAL A 116 1.28 10.63 -5.56
C VAL A 116 0.39 10.80 -4.32
N PHE A 117 0.52 9.92 -3.33
CA PHE A 117 -0.30 9.99 -2.12
C PHE A 117 0.10 11.16 -1.22
N VAL A 118 1.40 11.47 -1.17
CA VAL A 118 1.92 12.65 -0.45
C VAL A 118 1.63 13.92 -1.24
N GLU A 119 1.84 13.90 -2.56
CA GLU A 119 1.60 15.06 -3.43
C GLU A 119 0.14 15.53 -3.43
N GLU A 120 -0.83 14.60 -3.39
CA GLU A 120 -2.26 14.95 -3.36
C GLU A 120 -2.74 15.44 -2.00
N ARG A 121 -2.01 15.15 -0.91
CA ARG A 121 -2.41 15.48 0.46
C ARG A 121 -1.19 15.92 1.30
N PRO A 122 -0.42 16.93 0.87
CA PRO A 122 0.86 17.25 1.49
C PRO A 122 0.74 17.64 2.97
N ASP A 123 -0.37 18.28 3.34
CA ASP A 123 -0.63 18.69 4.73
C ASP A 123 -0.89 17.51 5.69
N ASP A 124 -1.22 16.33 5.16
CA ASP A 124 -1.42 15.11 5.97
C ASP A 124 -0.06 14.45 6.35
N TYR A 125 1.07 14.86 5.75
CA TYR A 125 2.36 14.18 5.92
C TYR A 125 3.47 15.10 6.41
N ARG A 126 4.35 14.53 7.23
CA ARG A 126 5.56 15.20 7.73
C ARG A 126 6.79 14.36 7.39
N GLU A 127 7.82 14.98 6.86
CA GLU A 127 9.11 14.33 6.61
C GLU A 127 9.77 13.87 7.93
N ILE A 128 10.38 12.69 7.91
CA ILE A 128 10.98 12.05 9.09
C ILE A 128 12.34 11.45 8.75
N SER A 129 13.20 11.28 9.76
CA SER A 129 14.47 10.57 9.57
C SER A 129 14.29 9.05 9.54
N LYS A 130 15.32 8.32 9.10
CA LYS A 130 15.34 6.85 9.14
C LYS A 130 15.26 6.32 10.58
N GLU A 131 15.92 7.00 11.52
CA GLU A 131 15.88 6.67 12.93
C GLU A 131 14.47 6.84 13.51
N GLU A 132 13.79 7.95 13.17
CA GLU A 132 12.40 8.18 13.57
C GLU A 132 11.46 7.13 12.96
N ALA A 133 11.64 6.78 11.69
CA ALA A 133 10.87 5.72 11.03
C ALA A 133 11.05 4.36 11.74
N LYS A 134 12.29 3.99 12.08
CA LYS A 134 12.59 2.75 12.82
C LYS A 134 12.03 2.77 14.25
N GLU A 135 11.98 3.92 14.90
CA GLU A 135 11.31 4.05 16.20
C GLU A 135 9.81 3.79 16.08
N ILE A 136 9.14 4.40 15.10
CA ILE A 136 7.72 4.15 14.81
C ILE A 136 7.47 2.67 14.58
N LEU A 137 8.32 1.99 13.79
CA LEU A 137 8.21 0.55 13.56
C LEU A 137 8.31 -0.24 14.87
N ARG A 138 9.31 0.07 15.70
CA ARG A 138 9.49 -0.61 16.99
C ARG A 138 8.30 -0.40 17.92
N GLU A 139 7.82 0.83 18.07
CA GLU A 139 6.65 1.14 18.90
C GLU A 139 5.39 0.42 18.39
N CYS A 140 5.18 0.40 17.07
CA CYS A 140 4.07 -0.30 16.45
C CYS A 140 4.16 -1.82 16.71
N HIS A 141 5.35 -2.41 16.58
CA HIS A 141 5.58 -3.82 16.87
C HIS A 141 5.29 -4.15 18.34
N GLN A 142 5.77 -3.33 19.28
CA GLN A 142 5.51 -3.50 20.71
C GLN A 142 4.02 -3.43 21.06
N ARG A 143 3.24 -2.66 20.29
CA ARG A 143 1.78 -2.58 20.40
C ARG A 143 1.05 -3.74 19.71
N GLY A 144 1.76 -4.69 19.11
CA GLY A 144 1.21 -5.82 18.38
C GLY A 144 0.65 -5.46 16.99
N LEU A 145 1.08 -4.35 16.41
CA LEU A 145 0.75 -4.01 15.02
C LEU A 145 1.64 -4.79 14.06
N ILE A 146 1.07 -5.13 12.91
CA ILE A 146 1.74 -5.89 11.85
C ILE A 146 2.29 -4.92 10.82
N HIS A 147 3.57 -5.05 10.48
CA HIS A 147 4.18 -4.31 9.40
C HIS A 147 3.82 -4.94 8.05
N SER A 148 3.51 -4.11 7.07
CA SER A 148 3.38 -4.56 5.69
C SER A 148 3.83 -3.48 4.73
N ILE A 149 4.58 -3.85 3.69
CA ILE A 149 4.79 -2.96 2.56
C ILE A 149 3.60 -3.08 1.62
N VAL A 150 3.09 -1.93 1.16
CA VAL A 150 1.95 -1.84 0.25
C VAL A 150 2.38 -1.31 -1.10
N LYS A 151 1.81 -1.89 -2.15
CA LYS A 151 1.95 -1.46 -3.52
C LYS A 151 0.62 -1.18 -4.18
N CYS A 152 0.61 -0.21 -5.08
CA CYS A 152 -0.48 0.00 -6.01
C CYS A 152 0.10 -0.20 -7.41
N ARG A 153 -0.46 -1.17 -8.15
CA ARG A 153 0.07 -1.71 -9.39
C ARG A 153 1.51 -2.21 -9.19
N GLU A 154 2.48 -1.54 -9.80
CA GLU A 154 3.89 -1.91 -9.70
C GLU A 154 4.64 -1.09 -8.64
N ASP A 155 4.07 0.00 -8.12
CA ASP A 155 4.79 0.91 -7.25
C ASP A 155 4.52 0.67 -5.76
N PHE A 156 5.59 0.38 -5.03
CA PHE A 156 5.60 0.39 -3.58
C PHE A 156 5.59 1.82 -3.06
N TYR A 157 4.62 2.15 -2.21
CA TYR A 157 4.41 3.54 -1.79
C TYR A 157 4.44 3.78 -0.28
N ALA A 158 4.24 2.74 0.53
CA ALA A 158 4.24 2.89 1.99
C ALA A 158 4.57 1.58 2.72
N ILE A 159 5.06 1.73 3.96
CA ILE A 159 4.95 0.73 5.00
C ILE A 159 3.74 1.09 5.88
N CYS A 160 2.77 0.18 5.95
CA CYS A 160 1.64 0.28 6.85
C CYS A 160 1.91 -0.45 8.17
N ASN A 161 1.47 0.17 9.28
CA ASN A 161 1.48 -0.40 10.62
C ASN A 161 0.04 -0.78 11.05
N CYS A 162 -0.37 -2.00 10.72
CA CYS A 162 -1.76 -2.42 10.69
C CYS A 162 -2.24 -3.08 11.99
N CYS A 163 -3.47 -2.74 12.43
CA CYS A 163 -4.22 -3.53 13.40
C CYS A 163 -5.23 -4.45 12.69
N THR A 164 -5.59 -5.56 13.31
CA THR A 164 -6.68 -6.44 12.83
C THR A 164 -8.08 -5.79 12.89
N CYS A 165 -8.21 -4.71 13.66
CA CYS A 165 -9.45 -4.02 13.99
C CYS A 165 -9.99 -3.11 12.88
N CYS A 166 -9.10 -2.43 12.17
CA CYS A 166 -9.42 -1.39 11.19
C CYS A 166 -8.88 -1.73 9.81
N CYS A 167 -7.69 -2.35 9.72
CA CYS A 167 -6.99 -2.59 8.45
C CYS A 167 -7.87 -3.38 7.47
N VAL A 168 -8.14 -2.78 6.32
CA VAL A 168 -8.98 -3.38 5.29
C VAL A 168 -8.34 -4.67 4.73
N PRO A 169 -7.07 -4.69 4.29
CA PRO A 169 -6.40 -5.93 3.89
C PRO A 169 -6.51 -7.07 4.90
N LEU A 170 -6.22 -6.82 6.19
CA LEU A 170 -6.34 -7.84 7.25
C LEU A 170 -7.79 -8.31 7.43
N ARG A 171 -8.77 -7.42 7.34
CA ARG A 171 -10.18 -7.78 7.46
C ARG A 171 -10.65 -8.59 6.24
N LEU A 172 -10.24 -8.22 5.04
CA LEU A 172 -10.51 -8.96 3.80
C LEU A 172 -9.94 -10.39 3.88
N HIS A 173 -8.68 -10.51 4.33
CA HIS A 173 -8.03 -11.79 4.58
C HIS A 173 -8.78 -12.61 5.64
N ASN A 174 -8.91 -12.08 6.86
CA ASN A 174 -9.39 -12.85 8.02
C ASN A 174 -10.90 -13.09 8.06
N GLN A 175 -11.72 -12.16 7.54
CA GLN A 175 -13.18 -12.20 7.71
C GLN A 175 -13.94 -12.60 6.45
N TYR A 176 -13.31 -12.50 5.27
CA TYR A 176 -13.97 -12.68 3.97
C TYR A 176 -13.26 -13.71 3.07
N GLY A 177 -12.11 -14.25 3.47
CA GLY A 177 -11.38 -15.28 2.72
C GLY A 177 -10.77 -14.75 1.42
N ILE A 178 -10.42 -13.46 1.40
CA ILE A 178 -9.70 -12.83 0.29
C ILE A 178 -8.24 -12.78 0.70
N GLY A 179 -7.57 -13.93 0.59
CA GLY A 179 -6.20 -14.13 1.07
C GLY A 179 -5.18 -13.31 0.28
N SER A 180 -5.42 -13.05 -1.01
CA SER A 180 -4.52 -12.25 -1.84
C SER A 180 -4.38 -10.79 -1.38
N ALA A 181 -5.30 -10.29 -0.56
CA ALA A 181 -5.28 -8.91 -0.07
C ALA A 181 -4.09 -8.61 0.85
N LEU A 182 -3.56 -9.62 1.54
CA LEU A 182 -2.36 -9.51 2.37
C LEU A 182 -1.67 -10.88 2.39
N THR A 183 -0.46 -10.94 1.84
CA THR A 183 0.29 -12.18 1.70
C THR A 183 1.68 -12.07 2.34
N ARG A 184 2.39 -13.19 2.44
CA ARG A 184 3.80 -13.21 2.83
C ARG A 184 4.63 -13.55 1.60
N ARG A 185 5.76 -12.85 1.45
CA ARG A 185 6.75 -13.08 0.40
C ARG A 185 8.13 -12.91 1.01
N ASP A 186 8.99 -13.93 0.89
CA ASP A 186 10.27 -13.96 1.60
C ASP A 186 11.38 -13.17 0.90
N ASP A 187 11.26 -12.96 -0.41
CA ASP A 187 12.17 -12.15 -1.23
C ASP A 187 11.73 -10.68 -1.36
N ILE A 188 10.75 -10.22 -0.56
CA ILE A 188 10.11 -8.91 -0.76
C ILE A 188 11.08 -7.73 -0.61
N VAL A 189 12.06 -7.82 0.29
CA VAL A 189 13.09 -6.77 0.46
C VAL A 189 13.98 -6.67 -0.78
N GLN A 190 14.34 -7.82 -1.37
CA GLN A 190 15.13 -7.85 -2.61
C GLN A 190 14.33 -7.24 -3.76
N VAL A 191 13.07 -7.66 -3.92
CA VAL A 191 12.16 -7.13 -4.95
C VAL A 191 11.99 -5.62 -4.82
N PHE A 192 11.86 -5.11 -3.59
CA PHE A 192 11.78 -3.67 -3.35
C PHE A 192 13.06 -2.94 -3.80
N ARG A 193 14.24 -3.47 -3.46
CA ARG A 193 15.53 -2.88 -3.86
C ARG A 193 15.72 -2.86 -5.37
N GLU A 194 15.36 -3.94 -6.05
CA GLU A 194 15.40 -4.04 -7.50
C GLU A 194 14.46 -3.00 -8.15
N HIS A 195 13.26 -2.80 -7.58
CA HIS A 195 12.31 -1.77 -8.05
C HIS A 195 12.89 -0.35 -7.97
N GLN A 196 13.57 -0.02 -6.87
CA GLN A 196 14.20 1.30 -6.69
C GLN A 196 15.40 1.58 -7.63
N GLN A 197 15.94 0.57 -8.30
CA GLN A 197 17.05 0.75 -9.26
C GLN A 197 16.57 1.06 -10.68
N VAL A 198 15.28 0.80 -10.97
CA VAL A 198 14.68 0.93 -12.30
C VAL A 198 13.90 2.23 -12.45
N VAL A 199 13.45 2.81 -11.32
CA VAL A 199 12.73 4.08 -11.22
C VAL A 199 13.70 5.21 -10.87
#